data_AF-A0A0F6W6F2-F1
#
_entry.id   AF-A0A0F6W6F2-F1
#
_cell.length_a   1.000
_cell.length_b   1.000
_cell.length_c   1.000
_cell.angle_alpha   90.00
_cell.angle_beta   90.00
_cell.angle_gamma   90.00
#
_symmetry.space_group_name_H-M   'P 1'
#
loop_
_entity.id
_entity.type
_entity.pdbx_description
1 polymer ?
#
loop_
_entity_poly.entity_id
_entity_poly.type
_entity_poly.pdbx_seq_one_letter_code
_entity_poly.pdbx_strand_id
1 'polypeptide(L)'
;MVMASEHVCPGCPRIGVVEETQRAEKRAQVEHALQRFAELARVTIDEVPRAEPPLRYRTRAKLMVQGTSLGLFREGTHDVVDTVDCPVLAPAVHEVAARVRALLDDPPRDAGAVLRASDRGGALAAVDLREVVDAGVAGLRGHASVLVTFALDREVSEREARAAADAVRNGCASVASVAINLRGRGPQVLGAETRLVWGPGELRDRIAPGAPWTLATHGSFVQAHRGVAAAMHDAIVAALEGAPRVIELFAGSGALALRLASSGARVHAIEAFAPAIENAKRAADAQRIGGLSIEIGDATAALVAMAARGERADAIVLDPPRRGVPPELRAAIAALAPARVVYVACDPETLARDLAHLARLGLAARRLSPYDLMPQSAHVETIAWLEPSAPPPVRVLHEDERLIVIDKDPHEPTTPHPEHPISALARVRALPGAEHAVPVHRLDAGTSGVCLFARRPEHVEPFARALATGRKRYLALVRGVTHGKGIVRRALREEGRDLPSTTRFTRRAIVGGHSLVRAAPDEGRTHQIRRHLASIGHPLLGDARYGHAPSNRHLWERAALDRPFLHCERIELALESGPLVLESGLPADLALVLERLSRS
;
A
#
# COMPACT_ATOMS: atom_id res chain seq x y z
N MET A 1 29.62 0.50 -30.43
CA MET A 1 28.66 0.12 -31.49
C MET A 1 27.51 -0.59 -30.79
N VAL A 2 26.40 0.12 -30.61
CA VAL A 2 25.22 -0.33 -29.85
C VAL A 2 24.43 -1.29 -30.73
N MET A 3 24.41 -2.57 -30.38
CA MET A 3 23.58 -3.58 -31.04
C MET A 3 22.31 -3.83 -30.21
N ALA A 4 21.16 -3.65 -30.87
CA ALA A 4 19.82 -4.22 -30.66
C ALA A 4 19.15 -4.11 -29.27
N SER A 5 18.09 -3.29 -29.21
CA SER A 5 17.17 -3.12 -28.07
C SER A 5 16.06 -4.17 -27.96
N GLU A 6 16.25 -5.39 -28.45
CA GLU A 6 15.16 -6.41 -28.51
C GLU A 6 15.07 -7.34 -27.29
N HIS A 7 16.10 -7.37 -26.44
CA HIS A 7 16.25 -8.34 -25.32
C HIS A 7 16.30 -7.75 -23.91
N VAL A 8 15.86 -6.51 -23.69
CA VAL A 8 15.90 -5.90 -22.34
C VAL A 8 14.84 -6.54 -21.44
N CYS A 9 15.29 -7.33 -20.46
CA CYS A 9 14.42 -7.90 -19.43
C CYS A 9 13.80 -6.77 -18.58
N PRO A 10 12.47 -6.74 -18.39
CA PRO A 10 11.80 -5.65 -17.64
C PRO A 10 12.01 -5.74 -16.13
N GLY A 11 12.55 -6.85 -15.62
CA GLY A 11 12.71 -7.08 -14.18
C GLY A 11 13.83 -6.27 -13.53
N CYS A 12 14.87 -5.88 -14.28
CA CYS A 12 16.06 -5.21 -13.74
C CYS A 12 16.48 -4.01 -14.61
N PRO A 13 15.65 -2.95 -14.72
CA PRO A 13 15.89 -1.82 -15.62
C PRO A 13 17.13 -1.00 -15.26
N ARG A 14 17.67 -1.15 -14.04
CA ARG A 14 18.90 -0.46 -13.58
C ARG A 14 20.14 -1.36 -13.66
N ILE A 15 20.04 -2.54 -14.27
CA ILE A 15 21.19 -3.42 -14.45
C ILE A 15 22.27 -2.71 -15.28
N GLY A 16 23.50 -2.66 -14.76
CA GLY A 16 24.61 -1.92 -15.37
C GLY A 16 24.79 -0.48 -14.86
N VAL A 17 23.85 0.07 -14.09
CA VAL A 17 24.06 1.32 -13.34
C VAL A 17 24.92 1.03 -12.11
N VAL A 18 25.89 1.89 -11.82
CA VAL A 18 26.77 1.74 -10.64
C VAL A 18 25.93 1.75 -9.35
N GLU A 19 26.24 0.85 -8.43
CA GLU A 19 25.44 0.60 -7.21
C GLU A 19 25.22 1.87 -6.37
N GLU A 20 26.24 2.71 -6.23
CA GLU A 20 26.17 3.99 -5.51
C GLU A 20 25.12 4.93 -6.12
N THR A 21 25.07 5.03 -7.45
CA THR A 21 24.05 5.80 -8.16
C THR A 21 22.65 5.24 -7.91
N GLN A 22 22.47 3.91 -7.97
CA GLN A 22 21.17 3.30 -7.69
C GLN A 22 20.68 3.62 -6.27
N ARG A 23 21.57 3.56 -5.28
CA ARG A 23 21.27 3.89 -3.88
C ARG A 23 20.90 5.37 -3.71
N ALA A 24 21.65 6.27 -4.33
CA ALA A 24 21.37 7.71 -4.32
C ALA A 24 20.00 8.03 -4.97
N GLU A 25 19.68 7.39 -6.10
CA GLU A 25 18.38 7.54 -6.76
C GLU A 25 17.23 7.03 -5.88
N LYS A 26 17.40 5.90 -5.19
CA LYS A 26 16.40 5.36 -4.25
C LYS A 26 16.18 6.29 -3.07
N ARG A 27 17.25 6.84 -2.49
CA ARG A 27 17.17 7.87 -1.44
C ARG A 27 16.42 9.10 -1.93
N ALA A 28 16.75 9.59 -3.12
CA ALA A 28 16.10 10.75 -3.73
C ALA A 28 14.60 10.54 -4.00
N GLN A 29 14.17 9.31 -4.34
CA GLN A 29 12.74 8.98 -4.46
C GLN A 29 11.99 9.18 -3.14
N VAL A 30 12.58 8.75 -2.02
CA VAL A 30 12.00 8.94 -0.67
C VAL A 30 11.97 10.43 -0.33
N GLU A 31 13.06 11.14 -0.58
CA GLU A 31 13.15 12.58 -0.33
C GLU A 31 12.10 13.38 -1.11
N HIS A 32 11.95 13.10 -2.41
CA HIS A 32 10.96 13.76 -3.26
C HIS A 32 9.53 13.52 -2.77
N ALA A 33 9.21 12.31 -2.29
CA ALA A 33 7.89 12.02 -1.74
C ALA A 33 7.59 12.82 -0.47
N LEU A 34 8.58 12.98 0.41
CA LEU A 34 8.45 13.71 1.68
C LEU A 34 8.28 15.22 1.48
N GLN A 35 9.00 15.82 0.53
CA GLN A 35 8.97 17.27 0.25
C GLN A 35 7.56 17.82 -0.05
N ARG A 36 6.62 16.94 -0.42
CA ARG A 36 5.23 17.30 -0.70
C ARG A 36 4.44 17.70 0.55
N PHE A 37 4.84 17.23 1.72
CA PHE A 37 4.09 17.38 2.97
C PHE A 37 4.88 18.20 3.98
N ALA A 38 4.31 19.34 4.39
CA ALA A 38 4.96 20.24 5.35
C ALA A 38 5.16 19.57 6.72
N GLU A 39 4.29 18.62 7.07
CA GLU A 39 4.37 17.80 8.29
C GLU A 39 5.65 16.97 8.35
N LEU A 40 6.28 16.69 7.20
CA LEU A 40 7.45 15.82 7.09
C LEU A 40 8.77 16.58 6.90
N ALA A 41 8.75 17.92 6.93
CA ALA A 41 9.90 18.76 6.64
C ALA A 41 11.10 18.56 7.59
N ARG A 42 10.89 17.96 8.77
CA ARG A 42 11.93 17.71 9.79
C ARG A 42 12.36 16.25 9.88
N VAL A 43 11.85 15.40 8.99
CA VAL A 43 12.17 13.97 8.99
C VAL A 43 13.55 13.77 8.40
N THR A 44 14.42 13.01 9.08
CA THR A 44 15.73 12.64 8.53
C THR A 44 15.61 11.38 7.68
N ILE A 45 16.39 11.33 6.59
CA ILE A 45 16.45 10.15 5.70
C ILE A 45 17.86 9.61 5.75
N ASP A 46 17.98 8.36 6.23
CA ASP A 46 19.26 7.65 6.28
C ASP A 46 19.75 7.32 4.86
N GLU A 47 21.06 7.07 4.73
CA GLU A 47 21.60 6.49 3.51
C GLU A 47 21.05 5.09 3.29
N VAL A 48 20.75 4.74 2.02
CA VAL A 48 20.34 3.37 1.67
C VAL A 48 21.54 2.46 1.90
N PRO A 49 21.50 1.41 2.74
CA PRO A 49 22.63 0.51 2.92
C PRO A 49 22.95 -0.27 1.63
N ARG A 50 24.19 -0.74 1.49
CA ARG A 50 24.55 -1.67 0.41
C ARG A 50 23.79 -2.99 0.59
N ALA A 51 23.16 -3.46 -0.47
CA ALA A 51 22.55 -4.79 -0.50
C ALA A 51 23.62 -5.84 -0.82
N GLU A 52 23.78 -6.82 0.08
CA GLU A 52 24.77 -7.89 -0.06
C GLU A 52 24.11 -9.26 -0.08
N PRO A 53 24.24 -10.05 -1.17
CA PRO A 53 24.91 -9.69 -2.43
C PRO A 53 24.03 -8.81 -3.35
N PRO A 54 24.60 -7.92 -4.18
CA PRO A 54 23.82 -7.06 -5.11
C PRO A 54 23.25 -7.82 -6.32
N LEU A 55 23.70 -9.06 -6.54
CA LEU A 55 23.23 -10.04 -7.52
C LEU A 55 23.03 -11.38 -6.82
N ARG A 56 22.40 -12.36 -7.48
CA ARG A 56 22.16 -13.70 -6.90
C ARG A 56 21.40 -13.69 -5.56
N TYR A 57 20.57 -12.67 -5.33
CA TYR A 57 19.83 -12.49 -4.08
C TYR A 57 18.41 -13.04 -4.12
N ARG A 58 17.84 -13.21 -5.33
CA ARG A 58 16.39 -13.39 -5.51
C ARG A 58 15.98 -14.83 -5.22
N THR A 59 15.39 -15.01 -4.05
CA THR A 59 14.99 -16.31 -3.48
C THR A 59 13.66 -16.84 -4.03
N ARG A 60 12.89 -16.02 -4.75
CA ARG A 60 11.64 -16.44 -5.38
C ARG A 60 11.48 -15.86 -6.78
N ALA A 61 11.09 -16.71 -7.72
CA ALA A 61 10.81 -16.34 -9.10
C ALA A 61 9.49 -16.93 -9.57
N LYS A 62 8.66 -16.11 -10.21
CA LYS A 62 7.48 -16.53 -10.97
C LYS A 62 7.79 -16.28 -12.43
N LEU A 63 8.00 -17.35 -13.19
CA LEU A 63 8.46 -17.28 -14.57
C LEU A 63 7.34 -17.79 -15.48
N MET A 64 6.96 -16.98 -16.45
CA MET A 64 5.98 -17.32 -17.48
C MET A 64 6.62 -18.21 -18.54
N VAL A 65 5.81 -19.07 -19.14
CA VAL A 65 6.21 -20.02 -20.17
C VAL A 65 5.47 -19.71 -21.46
N GLN A 66 6.20 -19.55 -22.56
CA GLN A 66 5.64 -19.38 -23.91
C GLN A 66 6.57 -20.07 -24.91
N GLY A 67 6.06 -21.00 -25.70
CA GLY A 67 6.89 -21.81 -26.56
C GLY A 67 7.91 -22.64 -25.76
N THR A 68 9.19 -22.32 -25.91
CA THR A 68 10.28 -22.86 -25.06
C THR A 68 10.92 -21.79 -24.17
N SER A 69 10.41 -20.55 -24.21
CA SER A 69 10.91 -19.44 -23.40
C SER A 69 10.44 -19.55 -21.96
N LEU A 70 11.32 -19.20 -21.01
CA LEU A 70 11.03 -19.14 -19.58
C LEU A 70 11.47 -17.79 -19.02
N GLY A 71 10.53 -16.92 -18.68
CA GLY A 71 10.91 -15.58 -18.23
C GLY A 71 9.76 -14.68 -17.79
N LEU A 72 9.85 -13.39 -18.15
CA LEU A 72 8.89 -12.38 -17.72
C LEU A 72 8.14 -11.84 -18.92
N PHE A 73 6.91 -11.38 -18.72
CA PHE A 73 6.21 -10.64 -19.76
C PHE A 73 6.93 -9.35 -20.09
N ARG A 74 7.07 -9.05 -21.38
CA ARG A 74 7.46 -7.74 -21.87
C ARG A 74 6.46 -6.70 -21.35
N GLU A 75 6.97 -5.53 -21.00
CA GLU A 75 6.13 -4.46 -20.45
C GLU A 75 4.99 -4.10 -21.41
N GLY A 76 3.76 -4.11 -20.90
CA GLY A 76 2.55 -3.78 -21.66
C GLY A 76 2.04 -4.89 -22.61
N THR A 77 2.69 -6.07 -22.67
CA THR A 77 2.25 -7.18 -23.55
C THR A 77 2.14 -8.50 -22.78
N HIS A 78 1.71 -9.56 -23.47
CA HIS A 78 1.71 -10.94 -22.97
C HIS A 78 2.82 -11.79 -23.62
N ASP A 79 3.81 -11.14 -24.25
CA ASP A 79 4.94 -11.83 -24.87
C ASP A 79 6.00 -12.10 -23.81
N VAL A 80 6.51 -13.33 -23.76
CA VAL A 80 7.52 -13.71 -22.78
C VAL A 80 8.90 -13.36 -23.33
N VAL A 81 9.64 -12.55 -22.57
CA VAL A 81 11.08 -12.36 -22.75
C VAL A 81 11.79 -13.49 -22.02
N ASP A 82 12.48 -14.36 -22.76
CA ASP A 82 13.26 -15.43 -22.15
C ASP A 82 14.40 -14.85 -21.28
N THR A 83 14.52 -15.35 -20.06
CA THR A 83 15.49 -14.85 -19.07
C THR A 83 16.61 -15.87 -18.86
N VAL A 84 17.37 -16.11 -19.93
CA VAL A 84 18.56 -16.97 -19.89
C VAL A 84 19.58 -16.35 -18.94
N ASP A 85 20.16 -17.17 -18.06
CA ASP A 85 21.20 -16.77 -17.11
C ASP A 85 20.89 -15.54 -16.24
N CYS A 86 19.64 -15.43 -15.79
CA CYS A 86 19.17 -14.32 -14.97
C CYS A 86 20.11 -14.07 -13.75
N PRO A 87 20.81 -12.92 -13.70
CA PRO A 87 21.91 -12.70 -12.76
C PRO A 87 21.44 -12.41 -11.33
N VAL A 88 20.16 -12.06 -11.15
CA VAL A 88 19.60 -11.78 -9.83
C VAL A 88 19.04 -13.03 -9.14
N LEU A 89 18.76 -14.11 -9.87
CA LEU A 89 18.27 -15.36 -9.27
C LEU A 89 19.31 -15.96 -8.33
N ALA A 90 18.89 -16.30 -7.12
CA ALA A 90 19.72 -17.04 -6.18
C ALA A 90 20.21 -18.35 -6.82
N PRO A 91 21.41 -18.85 -6.46
CA PRO A 91 22.05 -19.95 -7.19
C PRO A 91 21.18 -21.19 -7.36
N ALA A 92 20.50 -21.63 -6.28
CA ALA A 92 19.60 -22.79 -6.33
C ALA A 92 18.37 -22.55 -7.23
N VAL A 93 17.78 -21.34 -7.17
CA VAL A 93 16.65 -20.95 -8.03
C VAL A 93 17.09 -20.90 -9.50
N HIS A 94 18.27 -20.38 -9.77
CA HIS A 94 18.85 -20.32 -11.11
C HIS A 94 19.11 -21.71 -11.69
N GLU A 95 19.71 -22.62 -10.91
CA GLU A 95 19.95 -24.02 -11.31
C GLU A 95 18.63 -24.70 -11.72
N VAL A 96 17.60 -24.59 -10.89
CA VAL A 96 16.29 -25.19 -11.17
C VAL A 96 15.62 -24.54 -12.37
N ALA A 97 15.71 -23.21 -12.53
CA ALA A 97 15.18 -22.53 -13.71
C ALA A 97 15.87 -22.99 -15.01
N ALA A 98 17.20 -23.18 -14.98
CA ALA A 98 17.95 -23.72 -16.12
C ALA A 98 17.53 -25.17 -16.43
N ARG A 99 17.30 -25.99 -15.39
CA ARG A 99 16.80 -27.36 -15.56
C ARG A 99 15.41 -27.39 -16.20
N VAL A 100 14.49 -26.54 -15.74
CA VAL A 100 13.15 -26.42 -16.33
C VAL A 100 13.25 -25.97 -17.79
N ARG A 101 14.11 -24.99 -18.11
CA ARG A 101 14.29 -24.53 -19.49
C ARG A 101 14.75 -25.66 -20.42
N ALA A 102 15.75 -26.45 -20.01
CA ALA A 102 16.20 -27.60 -20.79
C ALA A 102 15.07 -28.63 -21.03
N LEU A 103 14.17 -28.81 -20.05
CA LEU A 103 13.01 -29.70 -20.17
C LEU A 103 11.88 -29.12 -21.04
N LEU A 104 11.79 -27.79 -21.18
CA LEU A 104 10.87 -27.16 -22.13
C LEU A 104 11.32 -27.38 -23.59
N ASP A 105 12.63 -27.36 -23.82
CA ASP A 105 13.23 -27.61 -25.14
C ASP A 105 13.06 -29.07 -25.58
N ASP A 106 13.34 -30.02 -24.67
CA ASP A 106 13.21 -31.46 -24.94
C ASP A 106 12.49 -32.19 -23.80
N PRO A 107 11.15 -32.12 -23.74
CA PRO A 107 10.38 -32.76 -22.67
C PRO A 107 10.31 -34.27 -22.86
N PRO A 108 10.54 -35.07 -21.79
CA PRO A 108 10.26 -36.51 -21.81
C PRO A 108 8.83 -36.81 -22.25
N ARG A 109 8.63 -37.87 -23.05
CA ARG A 109 7.32 -38.18 -23.66
C ARG A 109 6.18 -38.28 -22.65
N ASP A 110 6.45 -38.88 -21.50
CA ASP A 110 5.50 -39.10 -20.40
C ASP A 110 5.27 -37.86 -19.52
N ALA A 111 6.20 -36.91 -19.53
CA ALA A 111 6.07 -35.62 -18.85
C ALA A 111 5.57 -34.50 -19.79
N GLY A 112 5.43 -34.77 -21.09
CA GLY A 112 5.18 -33.77 -22.13
C GLY A 112 3.89 -32.97 -21.97
N ALA A 113 2.89 -33.46 -21.24
CA ALA A 113 1.70 -32.68 -20.91
C ALA A 113 2.01 -31.55 -19.91
N VAL A 114 2.91 -31.78 -18.95
CA VAL A 114 3.25 -30.83 -17.87
C VAL A 114 4.49 -29.99 -18.20
N LEU A 115 5.42 -30.50 -19.00
CA LEU A 115 6.68 -29.82 -19.36
C LEU A 115 6.66 -29.24 -20.78
N ARG A 116 5.46 -28.98 -21.32
CA ARG A 116 5.27 -28.26 -22.57
C ARG A 116 4.35 -27.07 -22.34
N ALA A 117 4.69 -25.96 -22.98
CA ALA A 117 3.91 -24.73 -22.90
C ALA A 117 2.46 -24.94 -23.38
N SER A 118 1.51 -24.24 -22.75
CA SER A 118 0.09 -24.28 -23.11
C SER A 118 -0.15 -23.91 -24.59
N ASP A 119 0.59 -22.93 -25.10
CA ASP A 119 0.53 -22.48 -26.50
C ASP A 119 1.16 -23.47 -27.50
N ARG A 120 1.83 -24.52 -27.01
CA ARG A 120 2.35 -25.64 -27.82
C ARG A 120 1.60 -26.95 -27.57
N GLY A 121 0.36 -26.88 -27.06
CA GLY A 121 -0.49 -28.04 -26.80
C GLY A 121 -0.18 -28.80 -25.51
N GLY A 122 0.73 -28.27 -24.67
CA GLY A 122 0.93 -28.74 -23.31
C GLY A 122 -0.08 -28.14 -22.33
N ALA A 123 0.29 -28.11 -21.05
CA ALA A 123 -0.53 -27.50 -19.99
C ALA A 123 0.21 -26.40 -19.21
N LEU A 124 1.53 -26.23 -19.41
CA LEU A 124 2.35 -25.35 -18.59
C LEU A 124 2.24 -23.89 -19.02
N ALA A 125 1.87 -23.02 -18.09
CA ALA A 125 1.79 -21.59 -18.35
C ALA A 125 2.83 -20.79 -17.56
N ALA A 126 3.22 -21.27 -16.39
CA ALA A 126 4.24 -20.63 -15.56
C ALA A 126 4.86 -21.61 -14.57
N VAL A 127 5.97 -21.19 -13.97
CA VAL A 127 6.65 -21.90 -12.88
C VAL A 127 6.90 -20.93 -11.73
N ASP A 128 6.48 -21.31 -10.52
CA ASP A 128 6.85 -20.63 -9.27
C ASP A 128 7.97 -21.44 -8.59
N LEU A 129 9.12 -20.80 -8.43
CA LEU A 129 10.30 -21.32 -7.78
C LEU A 129 10.52 -20.54 -6.49
N ARG A 130 10.60 -21.25 -5.37
CA ARG A 130 10.87 -20.63 -4.07
C ARG A 130 11.98 -21.38 -3.35
N GLU A 131 13.04 -20.64 -3.05
CA GLU A 131 14.13 -21.10 -2.21
C GLU A 131 13.69 -21.19 -0.74
N VAL A 132 14.18 -22.22 -0.07
CA VAL A 132 14.15 -22.38 1.38
C VAL A 132 15.57 -22.69 1.87
N VAL A 133 15.90 -22.18 3.05
CA VAL A 133 17.18 -22.44 3.73
C VAL A 133 16.89 -23.10 5.06
N ASP A 134 17.64 -24.15 5.39
CA ASP A 134 17.39 -25.02 6.54
C ASP A 134 16.06 -25.80 6.43
N ALA A 135 15.89 -26.53 5.32
CA ALA A 135 14.69 -27.30 4.99
C ALA A 135 14.23 -28.29 6.10
N GLY A 136 15.08 -28.61 7.08
CA GLY A 136 14.75 -29.52 8.19
C GLY A 136 14.77 -31.01 7.84
N VAL A 137 14.98 -31.35 6.56
CA VAL A 137 14.99 -32.72 6.02
C VAL A 137 16.41 -33.27 5.95
N ALA A 138 16.61 -34.52 6.39
CA ALA A 138 17.89 -35.20 6.29
C ALA A 138 18.35 -35.27 4.82
N GLY A 139 19.59 -34.87 4.53
CA GLY A 139 20.14 -34.76 3.16
C GLY A 139 20.00 -33.38 2.50
N LEU A 140 19.13 -32.50 3.01
CA LEU A 140 18.99 -31.10 2.53
C LEU A 140 19.47 -30.07 3.57
N ARG A 141 19.94 -30.51 4.74
CA ARG A 141 20.41 -29.62 5.81
C ARG A 141 21.67 -28.87 5.37
N GLY A 142 21.66 -27.55 5.56
CA GLY A 142 22.81 -26.68 5.25
C GLY A 142 22.94 -26.27 3.78
N HIS A 143 22.09 -26.79 2.89
CA HIS A 143 22.04 -26.37 1.47
C HIS A 143 20.75 -25.59 1.20
N ALA A 144 20.83 -24.60 0.30
CA ALA A 144 19.62 -23.97 -0.25
C ALA A 144 18.87 -25.01 -1.10
N SER A 145 17.55 -25.04 -0.99
CA SER A 145 16.71 -25.94 -1.79
C SER A 145 15.47 -25.22 -2.31
N VAL A 146 14.81 -25.78 -3.32
CA VAL A 146 13.75 -25.11 -4.06
C VAL A 146 12.46 -25.92 -4.05
N LEU A 147 11.38 -25.26 -3.69
CA LEU A 147 10.01 -25.70 -3.95
C LEU A 147 9.65 -25.32 -5.39
N VAL A 148 9.36 -26.33 -6.22
CA VAL A 148 8.96 -26.15 -7.63
C VAL A 148 7.45 -26.29 -7.75
N THR A 149 6.79 -25.29 -8.32
CA THR A 149 5.35 -25.34 -8.57
C THR A 149 5.08 -25.10 -10.05
N PHE A 150 4.58 -26.12 -10.75
CA PHE A 150 4.13 -25.99 -12.14
C PHE A 150 2.72 -25.43 -12.17
N ALA A 151 2.54 -24.24 -12.74
CA ALA A 151 1.24 -23.60 -12.87
C ALA A 151 0.63 -23.96 -14.24
N LEU A 152 -0.50 -24.67 -14.20
CA LEU A 152 -1.10 -25.28 -15.38
C LEU A 152 -2.43 -24.63 -15.76
N ASP A 153 -2.72 -24.52 -17.05
CA ASP A 153 -4.00 -24.00 -17.56
C ASP A 153 -5.09 -25.10 -17.65
N ARG A 154 -4.70 -26.38 -17.51
CA ARG A 154 -5.61 -27.52 -17.51
C ARG A 154 -5.13 -28.62 -16.59
N GLU A 155 -6.05 -29.52 -16.24
CA GLU A 155 -5.72 -30.70 -15.46
C GLU A 155 -4.84 -31.69 -16.24
N VAL A 156 -4.07 -32.46 -15.47
CA VAL A 156 -3.16 -33.51 -15.93
C VAL A 156 -3.29 -34.71 -15.01
N SER A 157 -3.01 -35.89 -15.55
CA SER A 157 -3.05 -37.14 -14.81
C SER A 157 -1.95 -37.20 -13.73
N GLU A 158 -2.15 -38.06 -12.74
CA GLU A 158 -1.13 -38.31 -11.71
C GLU A 158 0.17 -38.86 -12.30
N ARG A 159 0.06 -39.69 -13.34
CA ARG A 159 1.22 -40.25 -14.05
C ARG A 159 2.06 -39.16 -14.71
N GLU A 160 1.43 -38.24 -15.45
CA GLU A 160 2.12 -37.12 -16.10
C GLU A 160 2.76 -36.19 -15.07
N ALA A 161 2.06 -35.93 -13.97
CA ALA A 161 2.57 -35.13 -12.86
C ALA A 161 3.84 -35.76 -12.25
N ARG A 162 3.80 -37.06 -11.95
CA ARG A 162 4.95 -37.79 -11.40
C ARG A 162 6.13 -37.82 -12.36
N ALA A 163 5.88 -38.07 -13.65
CA ALA A 163 6.92 -38.04 -14.68
C ALA A 163 7.60 -36.66 -14.75
N ALA A 164 6.86 -35.57 -14.67
CA ALA A 164 7.42 -34.23 -14.63
C ALA A 164 8.24 -33.94 -13.36
N ALA A 165 7.76 -34.41 -12.20
CA ALA A 165 8.49 -34.29 -10.95
C ALA A 165 9.81 -35.08 -10.95
N ASP A 166 9.82 -36.28 -11.54
CA ASP A 166 11.03 -37.08 -11.70
C ASP A 166 11.99 -36.44 -12.71
N ALA A 167 11.48 -35.91 -13.81
CA ALA A 167 12.28 -35.23 -14.83
C ALA A 167 12.99 -33.98 -14.29
N VAL A 168 12.30 -33.11 -13.54
CA VAL A 168 12.92 -31.88 -12.99
C VAL A 168 13.95 -32.19 -11.91
N ARG A 169 13.74 -33.25 -11.13
CA ARG A 169 14.67 -33.66 -10.06
C ARG A 169 15.88 -34.42 -10.58
N ASN A 170 15.76 -35.13 -11.69
CA ASN A 170 16.86 -35.89 -12.26
C ASN A 170 18.01 -34.96 -12.66
N GLY A 171 19.16 -35.12 -12.01
CA GLY A 171 20.34 -34.28 -12.22
C GLY A 171 20.26 -32.87 -11.61
N CYS A 172 19.27 -32.57 -10.76
CA CYS A 172 19.14 -31.27 -10.09
C CYS A 172 18.88 -31.47 -8.58
N ALA A 173 19.96 -31.41 -7.80
CA ALA A 173 19.93 -31.68 -6.36
C ALA A 173 19.20 -30.58 -5.57
N SER A 174 19.09 -29.38 -6.14
CA SER A 174 18.42 -28.24 -5.51
C SER A 174 16.90 -28.41 -5.38
N VAL A 175 16.26 -29.37 -6.08
CA VAL A 175 14.80 -29.59 -5.99
C VAL A 175 14.43 -30.32 -4.69
N ALA A 176 13.72 -29.65 -3.78
CA ALA A 176 13.26 -30.23 -2.52
C ALA A 176 11.82 -30.77 -2.57
N SER A 177 10.96 -30.15 -3.36
CA SER A 177 9.56 -30.56 -3.50
C SER A 177 8.99 -30.09 -4.85
N VAL A 178 8.03 -30.84 -5.37
CA VAL A 178 7.34 -30.54 -6.62
C VAL A 178 5.83 -30.58 -6.39
N ALA A 179 5.15 -29.52 -6.81
CA ALA A 179 3.69 -29.42 -6.82
C ALA A 179 3.18 -28.93 -8.18
N ILE A 180 1.89 -29.15 -8.39
CA ILE A 180 1.13 -28.61 -9.52
C ILE A 180 0.07 -27.67 -8.97
N ASN A 181 -0.12 -26.53 -9.63
CA ASN A 181 -1.15 -25.56 -9.30
C ASN A 181 -2.02 -25.31 -10.53
N LEU A 182 -3.34 -25.38 -10.36
CA LEU A 182 -4.28 -25.09 -11.46
C LEU A 182 -4.57 -23.59 -11.48
N ARG A 183 -4.35 -22.94 -12.62
CA ARG A 183 -4.55 -21.49 -12.75
C ARG A 183 -6.02 -21.13 -12.82
N GLY A 184 -6.37 -20.02 -12.17
CA GLY A 184 -7.68 -19.39 -12.31
C GLY A 184 -7.75 -18.47 -13.54
N ARG A 185 -8.94 -17.96 -13.86
CA ARG A 185 -9.17 -16.99 -14.95
C ARG A 185 -8.68 -15.56 -14.65
N GLY A 186 -7.87 -15.38 -13.61
CA GLY A 186 -7.41 -14.09 -13.11
C GLY A 186 -5.97 -13.75 -13.52
N PRO A 187 -5.49 -12.55 -13.18
CA PRO A 187 -4.11 -12.13 -13.47
C PRO A 187 -3.07 -12.82 -12.56
N GLN A 188 -3.49 -13.58 -11.54
CA GLN A 188 -2.58 -14.29 -10.66
C GLN A 188 -1.90 -15.45 -11.41
N VAL A 189 -0.59 -15.62 -11.15
CA VAL A 189 0.20 -16.72 -11.73
C VAL A 189 -0.27 -18.08 -11.18
N LEU A 190 -0.59 -18.14 -9.89
CA LEU A 190 -1.09 -19.34 -9.22
C LEU A 190 -2.58 -19.17 -8.92
N GLY A 191 -3.38 -20.21 -9.15
CA GLY A 191 -4.74 -20.31 -8.67
C GLY A 191 -4.83 -20.83 -7.24
N ALA A 192 -6.05 -21.12 -6.80
CA ALA A 192 -6.35 -21.47 -5.41
C ALA A 192 -5.91 -22.90 -5.03
N GLU A 193 -5.82 -23.81 -6.01
CA GLU A 193 -5.60 -25.23 -5.78
C GLU A 193 -4.15 -25.62 -6.09
N THR A 194 -3.45 -26.11 -5.08
CA THR A 194 -2.09 -26.65 -5.22
C THR A 194 -2.07 -28.10 -4.75
N ARG A 195 -1.63 -29.00 -5.63
CA ARG A 195 -1.50 -30.43 -5.36
C ARG A 195 -0.03 -30.83 -5.28
N LEU A 196 0.37 -31.36 -4.14
CA LEU A 196 1.69 -31.94 -3.94
C LEU A 196 1.86 -33.19 -4.84
N VAL A 197 3.01 -33.30 -5.49
CA VAL A 197 3.34 -34.43 -6.38
C VAL A 197 4.48 -35.26 -5.81
N TRP A 198 5.53 -34.59 -5.31
CA TRP A 198 6.71 -35.25 -4.76
C TRP A 198 7.37 -34.37 -3.69
N GLY A 199 7.99 -35.01 -2.70
CA GLY A 199 8.71 -34.34 -1.61
C GLY A 199 7.78 -33.85 -0.51
N PRO A 200 8.30 -33.11 0.48
CA PRO A 200 7.50 -32.57 1.57
C PRO A 200 6.64 -31.39 1.11
N GLY A 201 5.35 -31.37 1.50
CA GLY A 201 4.45 -30.24 1.22
C GLY A 201 4.76 -28.98 2.02
N GLU A 202 5.59 -29.12 3.05
CA GLU A 202 6.02 -28.07 3.95
C GLU A 202 7.47 -28.30 4.35
N LEU A 203 8.27 -27.24 4.32
CA LEU A 203 9.67 -27.23 4.71
C LEU A 203 9.92 -26.14 5.74
N ARG A 204 11.02 -26.22 6.48
CA ARG A 204 11.48 -25.12 7.31
C ARG A 204 12.23 -24.10 6.45
N ASP A 205 12.10 -22.82 6.80
CA ASP A 205 12.86 -21.73 6.19
C ASP A 205 13.35 -20.75 7.26
N ARG A 206 14.54 -20.16 7.09
CA ARG A 206 15.09 -19.16 8.01
C ARG A 206 15.51 -17.89 7.29
N ILE A 207 15.09 -16.75 7.81
CA ILE A 207 15.51 -15.45 7.25
C ILE A 207 17.01 -15.19 7.49
N ALA A 208 17.57 -15.68 8.59
CA ALA A 208 18.98 -15.52 8.94
C ALA A 208 19.48 -16.70 9.79
N PRO A 209 20.80 -16.96 9.81
CA PRO A 209 21.40 -17.90 10.76
C PRO A 209 21.01 -17.54 12.20
N GLY A 210 20.62 -18.54 13.00
CA GLY A 210 20.21 -18.35 14.40
C GLY A 210 18.81 -17.76 14.62
N ALA A 211 18.19 -17.12 13.61
CA ALA A 211 16.82 -16.64 13.72
C ALA A 211 15.82 -17.81 13.74
N PRO A 212 14.66 -17.68 14.42
CA PRO A 212 13.58 -18.66 14.35
C PRO A 212 13.23 -19.07 12.92
N TRP A 213 12.93 -20.35 12.72
CA TRP A 213 12.46 -20.84 11.42
C TRP A 213 10.95 -20.64 11.27
N THR A 214 10.49 -20.41 10.04
CA THR A 214 9.09 -20.44 9.61
C THR A 214 8.78 -21.72 8.83
N LEU A 215 7.50 -21.98 8.58
CA LEU A 215 7.06 -23.06 7.71
C LEU A 215 6.76 -22.52 6.31
N ALA A 216 7.47 -23.06 5.33
CA ALA A 216 7.44 -22.71 3.93
C ALA A 216 6.65 -23.75 3.12
N THR A 217 5.62 -23.29 2.43
CA THR A 217 4.80 -24.11 1.51
C THR A 217 4.86 -23.58 0.08
N HIS A 218 4.39 -24.39 -0.88
CA HIS A 218 4.25 -23.96 -2.27
C HIS A 218 3.37 -22.71 -2.40
N GLY A 219 3.80 -21.73 -3.20
CA GLY A 219 3.06 -20.50 -3.43
C GLY A 219 3.15 -19.45 -2.30
N SER A 220 3.56 -19.80 -1.08
CA SER A 220 3.63 -18.83 0.03
C SER A 220 4.73 -17.78 -0.15
N PHE A 221 4.50 -16.61 0.45
CA PHE A 221 5.35 -15.43 0.31
C PHE A 221 6.72 -15.59 0.98
N VAL A 222 7.73 -14.93 0.41
CA VAL A 222 9.06 -14.73 1.01
C VAL A 222 9.62 -13.42 0.48
N GLN A 223 10.43 -12.74 1.29
CA GLN A 223 11.07 -11.49 0.91
C GLN A 223 12.06 -11.72 -0.25
N ALA A 224 12.12 -10.77 -1.18
CA ALA A 224 12.89 -10.91 -2.41
C ALA A 224 14.39 -11.11 -2.14
N HIS A 225 14.94 -10.34 -1.19
CA HIS A 225 16.33 -10.40 -0.79
C HIS A 225 16.44 -10.80 0.69
N ARG A 226 16.87 -12.02 0.96
CA ARG A 226 16.94 -12.59 2.32
C ARG A 226 17.84 -11.78 3.26
N GLY A 227 19.05 -11.41 2.81
CA GLY A 227 20.00 -10.62 3.62
C GLY A 227 19.48 -9.24 4.02
N VAL A 228 18.95 -8.47 3.07
CA VAL A 228 18.36 -7.15 3.36
C VAL A 228 17.13 -7.27 4.27
N ALA A 229 16.26 -8.25 4.03
CA ALA A 229 15.11 -8.50 4.90
C ALA A 229 15.52 -8.87 6.34
N ALA A 230 16.59 -9.67 6.49
CA ALA A 230 17.15 -9.98 7.81
C ALA A 230 17.64 -8.72 8.53
N ALA A 231 18.39 -7.86 7.85
CA ALA A 231 18.88 -6.59 8.40
C ALA A 231 17.75 -5.64 8.80
N MET A 232 16.68 -5.56 7.98
CA MET A 232 15.47 -4.82 8.34
C MET A 232 14.82 -5.39 9.60
N HIS A 233 14.63 -6.71 9.68
CA HIS A 233 14.07 -7.35 10.87
C HIS A 233 14.96 -7.13 12.11
N ASP A 234 16.29 -7.17 11.97
CA ASP A 234 17.24 -6.88 13.05
C ASP A 234 17.02 -5.45 13.58
N ALA A 235 16.94 -4.47 12.69
CA ALA A 235 16.69 -3.08 13.05
C ALA A 235 15.35 -2.90 13.77
N ILE A 236 14.29 -3.58 13.31
CA ILE A 236 12.96 -3.53 13.94
C ILE A 236 13.00 -4.16 15.33
N VAL A 237 13.56 -5.37 15.46
CA VAL A 237 13.67 -6.07 16.75
C VAL A 237 14.46 -5.23 17.75
N ALA A 238 15.57 -4.61 17.34
CA ALA A 238 16.37 -3.73 18.19
C ALA A 238 15.59 -2.47 18.61
N ALA A 239 14.87 -1.81 17.70
CA ALA A 239 14.09 -0.62 18.03
C ALA A 239 12.91 -0.90 18.99
N LEU A 240 12.41 -2.14 18.97
CA LEU A 240 11.30 -2.60 19.80
C LEU A 240 11.76 -3.34 21.06
N GLU A 241 13.06 -3.37 21.33
CA GLU A 241 13.59 -3.95 22.56
C GLU A 241 12.91 -3.33 23.79
N GLY A 242 12.56 -4.18 24.75
CA GLY A 242 11.86 -3.77 25.96
C GLY A 242 10.38 -3.37 25.77
N ALA A 243 9.78 -3.51 24.58
CA ALA A 243 8.33 -3.38 24.40
C ALA A 243 7.60 -4.66 24.81
N PRO A 244 6.83 -4.70 25.93
CA PRO A 244 6.23 -5.94 26.38
C PRO A 244 5.02 -6.38 25.55
N ARG A 245 4.26 -5.45 24.94
CA ARG A 245 3.11 -5.73 24.08
C ARG A 245 3.33 -5.13 22.69
N VAL A 246 3.57 -6.00 21.72
CA VAL A 246 3.77 -5.60 20.32
C VAL A 246 2.60 -6.11 19.49
N ILE A 247 2.05 -5.26 18.65
CA ILE A 247 1.08 -5.66 17.62
C ILE A 247 1.77 -5.63 16.27
N GLU A 248 1.68 -6.71 15.50
CA GLU A 248 2.16 -6.77 14.12
C GLU A 248 0.97 -6.89 13.18
N LEU A 249 0.84 -5.92 12.28
CA LEU A 249 -0.19 -5.87 11.25
C LEU A 249 0.38 -6.37 9.93
N PHE A 250 -0.42 -7.11 9.17
CA PHE A 250 0.00 -7.71 7.90
C PHE A 250 1.17 -8.68 8.13
N ALA A 251 1.06 -9.51 9.17
CA ALA A 251 2.15 -10.34 9.66
C ALA A 251 2.65 -11.39 8.65
N GLY A 252 1.89 -11.67 7.59
CA GLY A 252 2.28 -12.58 6.51
C GLY A 252 2.70 -13.95 7.06
N SER A 253 3.92 -14.37 6.74
CA SER A 253 4.48 -15.65 7.21
C SER A 253 4.81 -15.70 8.71
N GLY A 254 4.64 -14.59 9.43
CA GLY A 254 5.00 -14.42 10.84
C GLY A 254 6.50 -14.45 11.11
N ALA A 255 7.33 -14.25 10.08
CA ALA A 255 8.79 -14.26 10.23
C ALA A 255 9.27 -13.16 11.20
N LEU A 256 8.70 -11.96 11.15
CA LEU A 256 9.02 -10.90 12.11
C LEU A 256 8.36 -11.18 13.47
N ALA A 257 7.11 -11.64 13.49
CA ALA A 257 6.38 -11.99 14.71
C ALA A 257 7.14 -12.99 15.58
N LEU A 258 7.67 -14.05 14.96
CA LEU A 258 8.48 -15.06 15.64
C LEU A 258 9.76 -14.49 16.21
N ARG A 259 10.41 -13.56 15.49
CA ARG A 259 11.62 -12.90 15.97
C ARG A 259 11.36 -12.01 17.18
N LEU A 260 10.31 -11.18 17.12
CA LEU A 260 9.88 -10.34 18.23
C LEU A 260 9.46 -11.18 19.45
N ALA A 261 8.74 -12.29 19.22
CA ALA A 261 8.37 -13.21 20.30
C ALA A 261 9.61 -13.89 20.91
N SER A 262 10.58 -14.28 20.07
CA SER A 262 11.84 -14.90 20.53
C SER A 262 12.75 -13.94 21.30
N SER A 263 12.60 -12.62 21.11
CA SER A 263 13.29 -11.61 21.92
C SER A 263 12.55 -11.26 23.21
N GLY A 264 11.46 -11.97 23.53
CA GLY A 264 10.73 -11.87 24.80
C GLY A 264 9.46 -11.00 24.78
N ALA A 265 9.08 -10.44 23.63
CA ALA A 265 7.85 -9.66 23.52
C ALA A 265 6.60 -10.54 23.50
N ARG A 266 5.46 -10.04 24.02
CA ARG A 266 4.15 -10.62 23.71
C ARG A 266 3.64 -9.99 22.42
N VAL A 267 3.63 -10.78 21.37
CA VAL A 267 3.26 -10.38 20.02
C VAL A 267 1.82 -10.79 19.72
N HIS A 268 1.03 -9.83 19.25
CA HIS A 268 -0.27 -10.08 18.66
C HIS A 268 -0.19 -9.83 17.15
N ALA A 269 -0.16 -10.92 16.38
CA ALA A 269 0.07 -10.87 14.94
C ALA A 269 -1.25 -11.03 14.18
N ILE A 270 -1.57 -10.06 13.32
CA ILE A 270 -2.84 -9.97 12.58
C ILE A 270 -2.56 -10.15 11.08
N GLU A 271 -3.23 -11.13 10.47
CA GLU A 271 -3.04 -11.47 9.06
C GLU A 271 -4.36 -11.97 8.44
N ALA A 272 -4.68 -11.52 7.23
CA ALA A 272 -5.91 -11.91 6.55
C ALA A 272 -5.84 -13.31 5.92
N PHE A 273 -4.64 -13.75 5.52
CA PHE A 273 -4.41 -15.04 4.90
C PHE A 273 -4.09 -16.12 5.94
N ALA A 274 -5.13 -16.83 6.38
CA ALA A 274 -5.07 -17.87 7.43
C ALA A 274 -3.88 -18.85 7.31
N PRO A 275 -3.60 -19.45 6.12
CA PRO A 275 -2.53 -20.44 6.04
C PRO A 275 -1.14 -19.90 6.40
N ALA A 276 -0.86 -18.61 6.16
CA ALA A 276 0.44 -18.03 6.48
C ALA A 276 0.63 -17.84 7.99
N ILE A 277 -0.40 -17.37 8.69
CA ILE A 277 -0.29 -17.09 10.13
C ILE A 277 -0.45 -18.34 11.00
N GLU A 278 -1.23 -19.32 10.56
CA GLU A 278 -1.31 -20.64 11.19
C GLU A 278 0.05 -21.37 11.13
N ASN A 279 0.76 -21.24 10.02
CA ASN A 279 2.12 -21.73 9.86
C ASN A 279 3.10 -21.06 10.83
N ALA A 280 2.97 -19.75 11.05
CA ALA A 280 3.75 -19.05 12.06
C ALA A 280 3.49 -19.60 13.47
N LYS A 281 2.21 -19.83 13.82
CA LYS A 281 1.84 -20.38 15.13
C LYS A 281 2.39 -21.79 15.33
N ARG A 282 2.24 -22.68 14.35
CA ARG A 282 2.82 -24.03 14.38
C ARG A 282 4.34 -24.01 14.50
N ALA A 283 5.01 -23.08 13.80
CA ALA A 283 6.46 -22.90 13.92
C ALA A 283 6.86 -22.41 15.33
N ALA A 284 6.10 -21.51 15.94
CA ALA A 284 6.33 -21.05 17.31
C ALA A 284 6.22 -22.22 18.31
N ASP A 285 5.14 -22.99 18.23
CA ASP A 285 4.87 -24.10 19.15
C ASP A 285 5.96 -25.18 19.04
N ALA A 286 6.37 -25.53 17.82
CA ALA A 286 7.43 -26.49 17.57
C ALA A 286 8.82 -26.03 18.05
N GLN A 287 9.04 -24.72 18.14
CA GLN A 287 10.27 -24.12 18.66
C GLN A 287 10.17 -23.75 20.15
N ARG A 288 9.01 -23.98 20.79
CA ARG A 288 8.70 -23.54 22.16
C ARG A 288 8.86 -22.02 22.35
N ILE A 289 8.56 -21.25 21.31
CA ILE A 289 8.54 -19.79 21.36
C ILE A 289 7.19 -19.36 21.95
N GLY A 290 7.21 -18.91 23.20
CA GLY A 290 6.06 -18.31 23.86
C GLY A 290 5.79 -16.87 23.38
N GLY A 291 4.71 -16.27 23.87
CA GLY A 291 4.42 -14.85 23.62
C GLY A 291 3.76 -14.52 22.28
N LEU A 292 3.65 -15.46 21.33
CA LEU A 292 2.92 -15.24 20.07
C LEU A 292 1.45 -15.62 20.19
N SER A 293 0.58 -14.64 19.93
CA SER A 293 -0.86 -14.81 19.66
C SER A 293 -1.16 -14.38 18.23
N ILE A 294 -2.15 -15.02 17.60
CA ILE A 294 -2.51 -14.77 16.21
C ILE A 294 -3.99 -14.38 16.10
N GLU A 295 -4.30 -13.50 15.15
CA GLU A 295 -5.66 -13.15 14.73
C GLU A 295 -5.76 -13.24 13.21
N ILE A 296 -6.74 -14.00 12.72
CA ILE A 296 -7.02 -14.14 11.30
C ILE A 296 -8.10 -13.13 10.93
N GLY A 297 -7.76 -12.11 10.14
CA GLY A 297 -8.73 -11.09 9.76
C GLY A 297 -8.14 -9.85 9.10
N ASP A 298 -9.03 -8.91 8.80
CA ASP A 298 -8.64 -7.60 8.30
C ASP A 298 -8.03 -6.75 9.43
N ALA A 299 -6.82 -6.25 9.21
CA ALA A 299 -6.08 -5.46 10.19
C ALA A 299 -6.81 -4.18 10.63
N THR A 300 -7.61 -3.56 9.73
CA THR A 300 -8.38 -2.36 10.06
C THR A 300 -9.51 -2.70 11.02
N ALA A 301 -10.30 -3.72 10.71
CA ALA A 301 -11.40 -4.17 11.56
C ALA A 301 -10.91 -4.57 12.96
N ALA A 302 -9.81 -5.33 13.03
CA ALA A 302 -9.21 -5.76 14.29
C ALA A 302 -8.79 -4.57 15.16
N LEU A 303 -8.01 -3.62 14.62
CA LEU A 303 -7.51 -2.50 15.40
C LEU A 303 -8.60 -1.50 15.79
N VAL A 304 -9.59 -1.28 14.93
CA VAL A 304 -10.76 -0.46 15.28
C VAL A 304 -11.51 -1.09 16.45
N ALA A 305 -11.71 -2.41 16.46
CA ALA A 305 -12.33 -3.10 17.59
C ALA A 305 -11.50 -2.98 18.87
N MET A 306 -10.17 -3.14 18.79
CA MET A 306 -9.27 -2.95 19.94
C MET A 306 -9.31 -1.52 20.49
N ALA A 307 -9.29 -0.53 19.60
CA ALA A 307 -9.40 0.89 19.95
C ALA A 307 -10.73 1.18 20.65
N ALA A 308 -11.85 0.64 20.13
CA ALA A 308 -13.18 0.80 20.72
C ALA A 308 -13.29 0.16 22.13
N ARG A 309 -12.52 -0.90 22.39
CA ARG A 309 -12.41 -1.52 23.73
C ARG A 309 -11.45 -0.77 24.67
N GLY A 310 -10.84 0.32 24.22
CA GLY A 310 -9.89 1.10 25.03
C GLY A 310 -8.58 0.38 25.28
N GLU A 311 -8.18 -0.55 24.41
CA GLU A 311 -6.91 -1.26 24.53
C GLU A 311 -5.70 -0.36 24.28
N ARG A 312 -4.51 -0.87 24.61
CA ARG A 312 -3.22 -0.18 24.45
C ARG A 312 -2.18 -1.15 23.90
N ALA A 313 -1.22 -0.61 23.17
CA ALA A 313 -0.02 -1.32 22.73
C ALA A 313 1.22 -0.52 23.13
N ASP A 314 2.34 -1.20 23.39
CA ASP A 314 3.61 -0.50 23.64
C ASP A 314 4.30 -0.17 22.32
N ALA A 315 4.17 -1.08 21.34
CA ALA A 315 4.62 -0.87 19.98
C ALA A 315 3.68 -1.48 18.94
N ILE A 316 3.65 -0.88 17.74
CA ILE A 316 2.93 -1.40 16.58
C ILE A 316 3.89 -1.46 15.38
N VAL A 317 3.90 -2.59 14.67
CA VAL A 317 4.60 -2.76 13.40
C VAL A 317 3.59 -3.02 12.29
N LEU A 318 3.82 -2.43 11.12
CA LEU A 318 2.99 -2.67 9.94
C LEU A 318 3.83 -2.75 8.67
N ASP A 319 3.53 -3.73 7.83
CA ASP A 319 4.06 -3.93 6.48
C ASP A 319 2.90 -4.08 5.47
N PRO A 320 2.15 -2.99 5.20
CA PRO A 320 0.95 -3.02 4.37
C PRO A 320 1.24 -3.18 2.87
N PRO A 321 0.22 -3.50 2.05
CA PRO A 321 0.34 -3.47 0.60
C PRO A 321 0.65 -2.06 0.05
N ARG A 322 1.09 -1.98 -1.22
CA ARG A 322 1.54 -0.74 -1.91
C ARG A 322 0.61 0.48 -1.80
N ARG A 323 -0.70 0.25 -1.64
CA ARG A 323 -1.72 1.32 -1.50
C ARG A 323 -1.64 2.09 -0.17
N GLY A 324 -0.80 1.63 0.76
CA GLY A 324 -0.71 2.10 2.14
C GLY A 324 -1.88 1.61 3.00
N VAL A 325 -2.11 2.28 4.13
CA VAL A 325 -3.17 1.94 5.08
C VAL A 325 -4.36 2.91 5.01
N PRO A 326 -5.60 2.46 5.24
CA PRO A 326 -6.77 3.33 5.25
C PRO A 326 -6.76 4.31 6.44
N PRO A 327 -7.49 5.45 6.34
CA PRO A 327 -7.58 6.44 7.41
C PRO A 327 -8.07 5.89 8.74
N GLU A 328 -9.00 4.94 8.73
CA GLU A 328 -9.56 4.30 9.92
C GLU A 328 -8.48 3.50 10.66
N LEU A 329 -7.59 2.81 9.93
CA LEU A 329 -6.48 2.09 10.53
C LEU A 329 -5.44 3.05 11.14
N ARG A 330 -5.11 4.16 10.45
CA ARG A 330 -4.22 5.20 11.00
C ARG A 330 -4.77 5.81 12.29
N ALA A 331 -6.08 6.09 12.32
CA ALA A 331 -6.77 6.58 13.51
C ALA A 331 -6.75 5.56 14.65
N ALA A 332 -6.99 4.28 14.34
CA ALA A 332 -6.94 3.21 15.34
C ALA A 332 -5.52 3.03 15.91
N ILE A 333 -4.48 3.05 15.08
CA ILE A 333 -3.07 3.02 15.51
C ILE A 333 -2.79 4.12 16.53
N ALA A 334 -3.21 5.36 16.25
CA ALA A 334 -3.05 6.47 17.18
C ALA A 334 -3.86 6.29 18.48
N ALA A 335 -5.09 5.77 18.38
CA ALA A 335 -5.97 5.53 19.53
C ALA A 335 -5.44 4.47 20.51
N LEU A 336 -4.66 3.50 20.02
CA LEU A 336 -3.97 2.51 20.87
C LEU A 336 -2.80 3.11 21.67
N ALA A 337 -2.45 4.39 21.42
CA ALA A 337 -1.41 5.17 22.08
C ALA A 337 -0.04 4.45 22.22
N PRO A 338 0.52 3.90 21.11
CA PRO A 338 1.82 3.25 21.14
C PRO A 338 2.95 4.24 21.43
N ALA A 339 3.95 3.81 22.20
CA ALA A 339 5.17 4.58 22.40
C ALA A 339 6.06 4.57 21.14
N ARG A 340 5.94 3.52 20.32
CA ARG A 340 6.74 3.30 19.11
C ARG A 340 5.87 2.73 17.99
N VAL A 341 5.94 3.28 16.79
CA VAL A 341 5.35 2.68 15.59
C VAL A 341 6.42 2.51 14.52
N VAL A 342 6.47 1.33 13.92
CA VAL A 342 7.37 0.99 12.82
C VAL A 342 6.56 0.70 11.57
N TYR A 343 6.61 1.61 10.60
CA TYR A 343 5.89 1.47 9.34
C TYR A 343 6.88 1.11 8.22
N VAL A 344 6.80 -0.12 7.70
CA VAL A 344 7.52 -0.59 6.52
C VAL A 344 6.69 -0.33 5.26
N ALA A 345 7.26 0.28 4.21
CA ALA A 345 6.55 0.53 2.96
C ALA A 345 7.46 0.52 1.73
N CYS A 346 6.95 -0.05 0.64
CA CYS A 346 7.65 -0.13 -0.65
C CYS A 346 7.28 0.99 -1.66
N ASP A 347 6.31 1.84 -1.32
CA ASP A 347 5.88 3.00 -2.13
C ASP A 347 6.08 4.28 -1.30
N PRO A 348 7.09 5.11 -1.65
CA PRO A 348 7.41 6.31 -0.87
C PRO A 348 6.28 7.36 -0.84
N GLU A 349 5.48 7.46 -1.89
CA GLU A 349 4.44 8.49 -1.99
C GLU A 349 3.22 8.13 -1.13
N THR A 350 2.81 6.85 -1.09
CA THR A 350 1.76 6.40 -0.17
C THR A 350 2.23 6.43 1.29
N LEU A 351 3.51 6.12 1.54
CA LEU A 351 4.13 6.29 2.86
C LEU A 351 4.05 7.76 3.31
N ALA A 352 4.52 8.71 2.49
CA ALA A 352 4.51 10.12 2.82
C ALA A 352 3.08 10.65 3.13
N ARG A 353 2.08 10.27 2.32
CA ARG A 353 0.66 10.60 2.58
C ARG A 353 0.22 10.09 3.96
N ASP A 354 0.54 8.84 4.28
CA ASP A 354 0.12 8.22 5.54
C ASP A 354 0.81 8.85 6.74
N LEU A 355 2.12 9.12 6.65
CA LEU A 355 2.89 9.79 7.70
C LEU A 355 2.39 11.20 7.97
N ALA A 356 2.00 11.96 6.94
CA ALA A 356 1.44 13.31 7.12
C ALA A 356 0.11 13.29 7.88
N HIS A 357 -0.71 12.25 7.69
CA HIS A 357 -1.93 12.07 8.49
C HIS A 357 -1.62 11.58 9.90
N LEU A 358 -0.72 10.60 10.07
CA LEU A 358 -0.29 10.13 11.39
C LEU A 358 0.29 11.25 12.25
N ALA A 359 1.05 12.19 11.66
CA ALA A 359 1.56 13.36 12.37
C ALA A 359 0.42 14.22 12.96
N ARG A 360 -0.67 14.42 12.21
CA ARG A 360 -1.88 15.11 12.68
C ARG A 360 -2.65 14.35 13.75
N LEU A 361 -2.50 13.03 13.79
CA LEU A 361 -3.03 12.15 14.82
C LEU A 361 -2.12 12.04 16.05
N GLY A 362 -0.98 12.74 16.07
CA GLY A 362 -0.05 12.77 17.20
C GLY A 362 1.07 11.72 17.14
N LEU A 363 1.33 11.13 15.98
CA LEU A 363 2.44 10.20 15.73
C LEU A 363 3.35 10.75 14.64
N ALA A 364 4.50 11.30 15.01
CA ALA A 364 5.42 11.90 14.06
C ALA A 364 6.54 10.93 13.67
N ALA A 365 6.81 10.81 12.37
CA ALA A 365 8.05 10.21 11.91
C ALA A 365 9.24 11.09 12.30
N ARG A 366 10.29 10.50 12.85
CA ARG A 366 11.57 11.18 13.10
C ARG A 366 12.61 10.87 12.05
N ARG A 367 12.60 9.61 11.61
CA ARG A 367 13.61 9.05 10.73
C ARG A 367 12.96 8.08 9.76
N LEU A 368 13.46 8.07 8.53
CA LEU A 368 13.19 7.05 7.52
C LEU A 368 14.50 6.35 7.18
N SER A 369 14.49 5.02 7.20
CA SER A 369 15.61 4.17 6.81
C SER A 369 15.24 3.41 5.53
N PRO A 370 15.68 3.88 4.35
CA PRO A 370 15.44 3.18 3.09
C PRO A 370 16.41 2.00 2.92
N TYR A 371 15.96 0.95 2.26
CA TYR A 371 16.66 -0.30 2.02
C TYR A 371 16.50 -0.73 0.56
N ASP A 372 17.56 -1.31 0.01
CA ASP A 372 17.55 -1.88 -1.33
C ASP A 372 17.16 -3.36 -1.31
N LEU A 373 15.86 -3.65 -1.12
CA LEU A 373 15.34 -5.02 -1.12
C LEU A 373 15.32 -5.65 -2.52
N MET A 374 15.43 -4.83 -3.57
CA MET A 374 15.44 -5.27 -4.97
C MET A 374 16.50 -4.49 -5.77
N PRO A 375 17.80 -4.81 -5.58
CA PRO A 375 18.87 -4.21 -6.35
C PRO A 375 18.66 -4.40 -7.86
N GLN A 376 19.20 -3.50 -8.67
CA GLN A 376 19.00 -3.46 -10.13
C GLN A 376 17.58 -3.03 -10.57
N SER A 377 16.73 -2.61 -9.63
CA SER A 377 15.40 -2.05 -9.90
C SER A 377 15.24 -0.65 -9.27
N ALA A 378 14.19 0.08 -9.66
CA ALA A 378 13.84 1.35 -9.05
C ALA A 378 13.19 1.22 -7.66
N HIS A 379 12.79 0.01 -7.25
CA HIS A 379 12.08 -0.21 -5.98
C HIS A 379 12.96 0.11 -4.78
N VAL A 380 12.36 0.75 -3.77
CA VAL A 380 12.96 1.06 -2.48
C VAL A 380 11.98 0.63 -1.39
N GLU A 381 12.50 -0.10 -0.40
CA GLU A 381 11.75 -0.46 0.80
C GLU A 381 12.12 0.54 1.89
N THR A 382 11.16 1.10 2.62
CA THR A 382 11.46 2.17 3.59
C THR A 382 10.84 1.86 4.94
N ILE A 383 11.65 1.91 6.00
CA ILE A 383 11.15 1.85 7.37
C ILE A 383 11.02 3.27 7.91
N ALA A 384 9.82 3.68 8.29
CA ALA A 384 9.57 4.90 9.04
C ALA A 384 9.47 4.60 10.53
N TRP A 385 10.20 5.39 11.33
CA TRP A 385 10.24 5.30 12.79
C TRP A 385 9.42 6.43 13.39
N LEU A 386 8.27 6.09 13.99
CA LEU A 386 7.34 7.06 14.55
C LEU A 386 7.27 6.96 16.07
N GLU A 387 7.05 8.11 16.69
CA GLU A 387 6.86 8.27 18.13
C GLU A 387 5.73 9.28 18.41
N PRO A 388 5.17 9.27 19.63
CA PRO A 388 4.24 10.29 20.07
C PRO A 388 4.83 11.71 19.92
N SER A 389 4.04 12.61 19.34
CA SER A 389 4.40 14.02 19.18
C SER A 389 3.16 14.88 19.24
N ALA A 390 3.33 16.15 19.60
CA ALA A 390 2.28 17.14 19.40
C ALA A 390 1.91 17.21 17.90
N PRO A 391 0.60 17.23 17.56
CA PRO A 391 0.17 17.45 16.19
C PRO A 391 0.68 18.78 15.63
N PRO A 392 0.95 18.87 14.31
CA PRO A 392 1.29 20.14 13.68
C PRO A 392 0.14 21.16 13.81
N PRO A 393 0.47 22.46 13.92
CA PRO A 393 -0.54 23.51 13.98
C PRO A 393 -1.39 23.53 12.71
N VAL A 394 -2.60 24.10 12.80
CA VAL A 394 -3.44 24.32 11.62
C VAL A 394 -2.81 25.36 10.69
N ARG A 395 -3.00 25.20 9.39
CA ARG A 395 -2.60 26.20 8.39
C ARG A 395 -3.63 27.33 8.37
N VAL A 396 -3.27 28.49 8.92
CA VAL A 396 -4.13 29.69 8.91
C VAL A 396 -3.97 30.43 7.59
N LEU A 397 -5.09 30.66 6.89
CA LEU A 397 -5.16 31.41 5.64
C LEU A 397 -5.46 32.89 5.86
N HIS A 398 -6.22 33.21 6.92
CA HIS A 398 -6.60 34.56 7.31
C HIS A 398 -6.96 34.57 8.78
N GLU A 399 -6.56 35.62 9.51
CA GLU A 399 -7.05 35.86 10.86
C GLU A 399 -7.19 37.36 11.16
N ASP A 400 -8.25 37.71 11.87
CA ASP A 400 -8.50 39.04 12.42
C ASP A 400 -9.21 38.93 13.78
N GLU A 401 -9.68 40.04 14.33
CA GLU A 401 -10.36 40.10 15.64
C GLU A 401 -11.64 39.26 15.73
N ARG A 402 -12.27 38.93 14.59
CA ARG A 402 -13.59 38.28 14.53
C ARG A 402 -13.56 36.93 13.83
N LEU A 403 -12.63 36.72 12.90
CA LEU A 403 -12.57 35.59 11.99
C LEU A 403 -11.21 34.88 12.04
N ILE A 404 -11.25 33.55 11.96
CA ILE A 404 -10.12 32.68 11.68
C ILE A 404 -10.51 31.81 10.48
N VAL A 405 -9.66 31.76 9.47
CA VAL A 405 -9.84 30.91 8.29
C VAL A 405 -8.66 29.97 8.22
N ILE A 406 -8.95 28.68 8.11
CA ILE A 406 -7.92 27.66 7.95
C ILE A 406 -8.02 27.01 6.57
N ASP A 407 -6.90 26.45 6.14
CA ASP A 407 -6.87 25.41 5.14
C ASP A 407 -7.08 24.06 5.83
N LYS A 408 -8.33 23.59 5.82
CA LYS A 408 -8.71 22.36 6.52
C LYS A 408 -8.08 21.15 5.83
N ASP A 409 -7.42 20.32 6.61
CA ASP A 409 -6.87 19.06 6.12
C ASP A 409 -7.99 18.03 5.86
N PRO A 410 -7.76 17.00 5.03
CA PRO A 410 -8.69 15.88 4.93
C PRO A 410 -8.59 14.95 6.15
N HIS A 411 -9.54 14.03 6.27
CA HIS A 411 -9.65 13.01 7.34
C HIS A 411 -9.95 13.56 8.74
N GLU A 412 -10.21 14.87 8.85
CA GLU A 412 -10.71 15.52 10.07
C GLU A 412 -12.07 16.19 9.79
N PRO A 413 -13.13 15.88 10.55
CA PRO A 413 -14.38 16.61 10.46
C PRO A 413 -14.20 18.05 10.95
N THR A 414 -15.07 18.95 10.50
CA THR A 414 -15.04 20.35 10.98
C THR A 414 -15.32 20.43 12.48
N THR A 415 -16.34 19.72 12.94
CA THR A 415 -16.75 19.62 14.34
C THR A 415 -16.40 18.23 14.90
N PRO A 416 -16.23 18.08 16.23
CA PRO A 416 -16.00 16.78 16.85
C PRO A 416 -17.03 15.73 16.39
N HIS A 417 -16.55 14.52 16.13
CA HIS A 417 -17.37 13.37 15.72
C HIS A 417 -16.81 12.10 16.37
N PRO A 418 -17.65 11.17 16.89
CA PRO A 418 -17.17 9.97 17.59
C PRO A 418 -16.24 9.08 16.76
N GLU A 419 -16.44 9.03 15.45
CA GLU A 419 -15.64 8.21 14.54
C GLU A 419 -14.28 8.82 14.19
N HIS A 420 -13.98 10.04 14.65
CA HIS A 420 -12.74 10.74 14.33
C HIS A 420 -12.03 11.21 15.60
N PRO A 421 -10.74 10.87 15.79
CA PRO A 421 -9.99 11.24 16.99
C PRO A 421 -9.64 12.73 17.05
N ILE A 422 -9.68 13.43 15.91
CA ILE A 422 -9.36 14.85 15.78
C ILE A 422 -10.50 15.59 15.08
N SER A 423 -10.58 16.90 15.27
CA SER A 423 -11.45 17.79 14.50
C SER A 423 -10.78 19.14 14.26
N ALA A 424 -11.14 19.78 13.16
CA ALA A 424 -10.61 21.11 12.84
C ALA A 424 -10.94 22.13 13.95
N LEU A 425 -12.15 22.08 14.51
CA LEU A 425 -12.56 22.96 15.62
C LEU A 425 -11.67 22.80 16.85
N ALA A 426 -11.33 21.57 17.24
CA ALA A 426 -10.46 21.32 18.39
C ALA A 426 -9.06 21.91 18.16
N ARG A 427 -8.52 21.77 16.95
CA ARG A 427 -7.21 22.33 16.59
C ARG A 427 -7.23 23.85 16.48
N VAL A 428 -8.32 24.45 15.97
CA VAL A 428 -8.50 25.91 15.92
C VAL A 428 -8.59 26.48 17.34
N ARG A 429 -9.31 25.84 18.25
CA ARG A 429 -9.42 26.28 19.66
C ARG A 429 -8.11 26.18 20.44
N ALA A 430 -7.12 25.45 19.93
CA ALA A 430 -5.78 25.42 20.49
C ALA A 430 -4.91 26.62 20.03
N LEU A 431 -5.38 27.44 19.07
CA LEU A 431 -4.70 28.68 18.71
C LEU A 431 -4.90 29.74 19.80
N PRO A 432 -3.91 30.62 20.04
CA PRO A 432 -4.05 31.72 20.98
C PRO A 432 -5.26 32.62 20.67
N GLY A 433 -6.13 32.86 21.65
CA GLY A 433 -7.28 33.76 21.51
C GLY A 433 -8.42 33.18 20.65
N ALA A 434 -8.44 31.87 20.43
CA ALA A 434 -9.46 31.15 19.67
C ALA A 434 -10.23 30.13 20.50
N GLU A 435 -10.13 30.18 21.83
CA GLU A 435 -10.66 29.18 22.78
C GLU A 435 -12.19 29.02 22.64
N HIS A 436 -12.86 30.11 22.29
CA HIS A 436 -14.32 30.18 22.08
C HIS A 436 -14.73 30.10 20.61
N ALA A 437 -13.80 29.74 19.71
CA ALA A 437 -14.09 29.68 18.29
C ALA A 437 -15.24 28.72 17.98
N VAL A 438 -16.01 29.04 16.96
CA VAL A 438 -17.10 28.21 16.44
C VAL A 438 -17.09 28.24 14.90
N PRO A 439 -17.45 27.13 14.23
CA PRO A 439 -17.44 27.09 12.77
C PRO A 439 -18.54 27.99 12.19
N VAL A 440 -18.20 28.79 11.17
CA VAL A 440 -19.18 29.54 10.37
C VAL A 440 -19.87 28.61 9.36
N HIS A 441 -19.13 27.64 8.82
CA HIS A 441 -19.66 26.56 8.01
C HIS A 441 -18.87 25.28 8.22
N ARG A 442 -19.36 24.19 7.62
CA ARG A 442 -18.75 22.87 7.75
C ARG A 442 -18.31 22.35 6.39
N LEU A 443 -17.15 21.70 6.39
CA LEU A 443 -16.70 20.79 5.36
C LEU A 443 -16.77 19.36 5.91
N ASP A 444 -17.09 18.39 5.04
CA ASP A 444 -17.06 16.97 5.38
C ASP A 444 -15.64 16.53 5.80
N ALA A 445 -15.52 15.44 6.54
CA ALA A 445 -14.22 14.91 6.99
C ALA A 445 -13.22 14.72 5.82
N GLY A 446 -13.66 14.12 4.72
CA GLY A 446 -12.84 13.90 3.53
C GLY A 446 -12.63 15.13 2.62
N THR A 447 -13.31 16.26 2.88
CA THR A 447 -13.18 17.48 2.09
C THR A 447 -12.11 18.39 2.70
N SER A 448 -11.19 18.85 1.87
CA SER A 448 -10.10 19.77 2.27
C SER A 448 -10.39 21.21 1.81
N GLY A 449 -9.62 22.19 2.27
CA GLY A 449 -9.64 23.57 1.75
C GLY A 449 -10.23 24.59 2.72
N VAL A 450 -10.65 25.73 2.17
CA VAL A 450 -11.05 26.92 2.95
C VAL A 450 -12.18 26.60 3.93
N CYS A 451 -11.92 26.79 5.23
CA CYS A 451 -12.90 26.59 6.31
C CYS A 451 -12.87 27.74 7.31
N LEU A 452 -14.03 28.38 7.52
CA LEU A 452 -14.15 29.59 8.34
C LEU A 452 -14.64 29.27 9.76
N PHE A 453 -14.02 29.92 10.73
CA PHE A 453 -14.35 29.89 12.15
C PHE A 453 -14.48 31.32 12.66
N ALA A 454 -15.56 31.62 13.36
CA ALA A 454 -15.70 32.87 14.07
C ALA A 454 -14.97 32.74 15.42
N ARG A 455 -14.20 33.75 15.85
CA ARG A 455 -13.46 33.70 17.13
C ARG A 455 -14.38 33.50 18.34
N ARG A 456 -15.62 33.98 18.24
CA ARG A 456 -16.65 33.86 19.26
C ARG A 456 -18.03 33.64 18.63
N PRO A 457 -19.01 33.06 19.36
CA PRO A 457 -20.34 32.80 18.84
C PRO A 457 -21.07 34.04 18.30
N GLU A 458 -20.91 35.19 18.93
CA GLU A 458 -21.53 36.46 18.52
C GLU A 458 -21.01 36.97 17.17
N HIS A 459 -19.85 36.50 16.72
CA HIS A 459 -19.27 36.91 15.43
C HIS A 459 -19.83 36.12 14.24
N VAL A 460 -20.59 35.03 14.44
CA VAL A 460 -21.00 34.11 13.36
C VAL A 460 -21.94 34.75 12.35
N GLU A 461 -22.95 35.49 12.82
CA GLU A 461 -24.10 35.90 12.01
C GLU A 461 -23.70 36.68 10.74
N PRO A 462 -22.82 37.70 10.80
CA PRO A 462 -22.42 38.44 9.61
C PRO A 462 -21.67 37.58 8.58
N PHE A 463 -20.82 36.65 9.03
CA PHE A 463 -20.09 35.75 8.13
C PHE A 463 -20.99 34.66 7.55
N ALA A 464 -21.94 34.14 8.32
CA ALA A 464 -22.92 33.18 7.83
C ALA A 464 -23.83 33.80 6.75
N ARG A 465 -24.27 35.04 6.96
CA ARG A 465 -25.04 35.82 5.99
C ARG A 465 -24.23 36.07 4.71
N ALA A 466 -22.98 36.51 4.84
CA ALA A 466 -22.09 36.73 3.71
C ALA A 466 -21.79 35.43 2.94
N LEU A 467 -21.68 34.29 3.61
CA LEU A 467 -21.42 32.99 2.98
C LEU A 467 -22.63 32.44 2.22
N ALA A 468 -23.86 32.77 2.68
CA ALA A 468 -25.09 32.35 2.02
C ALA A 468 -25.22 32.93 0.60
N THR A 469 -24.74 34.16 0.39
CA THR A 469 -24.70 34.83 -0.93
C THR A 469 -23.31 34.81 -1.58
N GLY A 470 -22.29 34.40 -0.84
CA GLY A 470 -20.90 34.34 -1.26
C GLY A 470 -20.64 33.29 -2.34
N ARG A 471 -19.59 33.53 -3.15
CA ARG A 471 -19.21 32.61 -4.23
C ARG A 471 -18.27 31.55 -3.67
N LYS A 472 -18.68 30.29 -3.80
CA LYS A 472 -17.92 29.11 -3.35
C LYS A 472 -17.44 28.33 -4.56
N ARG A 473 -16.15 27.99 -4.61
CA ARG A 473 -15.55 27.19 -5.68
C ARG A 473 -14.85 25.97 -5.09
N TYR A 474 -15.15 24.83 -5.69
CA TYR A 474 -14.58 23.54 -5.33
C TYR A 474 -13.92 22.90 -6.55
N LEU A 475 -12.80 22.25 -6.34
CA LEU A 475 -12.23 21.33 -7.32
C LEU A 475 -12.67 19.90 -6.97
N ALA A 476 -13.16 19.16 -7.96
CA ALA A 476 -13.58 17.78 -7.81
C ALA A 476 -13.12 16.93 -8.99
N LEU A 477 -12.68 15.70 -8.74
CA LEU A 477 -12.41 14.71 -9.78
C LEU A 477 -13.58 13.73 -9.83
N VAL A 478 -14.23 13.63 -10.98
CA VAL A 478 -15.44 12.81 -11.16
C VAL A 478 -15.26 11.72 -12.20
N ARG A 479 -15.97 10.62 -12.00
CA ARG A 479 -15.93 9.46 -12.89
C ARG A 479 -16.39 9.82 -14.31
N GLY A 480 -15.59 9.43 -15.29
CA GLY A 480 -15.89 9.60 -16.71
C GLY A 480 -15.77 11.05 -17.20
N VAL A 481 -16.17 11.28 -18.45
CA VAL A 481 -16.05 12.59 -19.11
C VAL A 481 -17.39 13.31 -19.07
N THR A 482 -17.49 14.34 -18.25
CA THR A 482 -18.65 15.25 -18.17
C THR A 482 -18.77 16.12 -19.42
N HIS A 483 -19.91 16.79 -19.63
CA HIS A 483 -19.97 17.97 -20.51
C HIS A 483 -18.98 19.07 -20.06
N GLY A 484 -18.63 19.98 -20.97
CA GLY A 484 -17.67 21.07 -20.69
C GLY A 484 -18.16 22.06 -19.62
N LYS A 485 -19.46 22.28 -19.53
CA LYS A 485 -20.13 23.05 -18.48
C LYS A 485 -21.53 22.48 -18.24
N GLY A 486 -22.06 22.66 -17.03
CA GLY A 486 -23.41 22.19 -16.71
C GLY A 486 -23.97 22.84 -15.46
N ILE A 487 -25.29 22.70 -15.29
CA ILE A 487 -26.03 23.13 -14.11
C ILE A 487 -26.89 21.95 -13.66
N VAL A 488 -26.71 21.51 -12.42
CA VAL A 488 -27.57 20.52 -11.79
C VAL A 488 -28.54 21.26 -10.87
N ARG A 489 -29.83 21.23 -11.20
CA ARG A 489 -30.92 21.74 -10.36
C ARG A 489 -31.74 20.57 -9.86
N ARG A 490 -31.57 20.22 -8.60
CA ARG A 490 -32.28 19.11 -7.97
C ARG A 490 -32.50 19.43 -6.51
N ALA A 491 -33.72 19.27 -6.02
CA ALA A 491 -33.96 19.43 -4.60
C ALA A 491 -33.22 18.34 -3.81
N LEU A 492 -32.66 18.73 -2.67
CA LEU A 492 -31.95 17.84 -1.77
C LEU A 492 -32.71 17.74 -0.46
N ARG A 493 -33.09 16.50 -0.12
CA ARG A 493 -33.71 16.22 1.17
C ARG A 493 -32.75 16.48 2.32
N GLU A 494 -33.16 17.32 3.26
CA GLU A 494 -32.52 17.62 4.55
C GLU A 494 -33.62 17.75 5.62
N GLU A 495 -33.43 17.11 6.78
CA GLU A 495 -34.40 17.16 7.90
C GLU A 495 -35.85 16.85 7.47
N GLY A 496 -36.00 15.91 6.53
CA GLY A 496 -37.31 15.50 6.00
C GLY A 496 -37.92 16.43 4.94
N ARG A 497 -37.28 17.56 4.61
CA ARG A 497 -37.77 18.55 3.62
C ARG A 497 -36.91 18.54 2.36
N ASP A 498 -37.54 18.69 1.20
CA ASP A 498 -36.83 18.87 -0.08
C ASP A 498 -36.50 20.34 -0.29
N LEU A 499 -35.21 20.66 -0.26
CA LEU A 499 -34.73 22.03 -0.40
C LEU A 499 -34.19 22.26 -1.81
N PRO A 500 -34.66 23.28 -2.54
CA PRO A 500 -34.08 23.66 -3.82
C PRO A 500 -32.57 23.81 -3.70
N SER A 501 -31.84 23.18 -4.62
CA SER A 501 -30.38 23.20 -4.63
C SER A 501 -29.86 23.29 -6.06
N THR A 502 -28.86 24.14 -6.27
CA THR A 502 -28.22 24.34 -7.58
C THR A 502 -26.71 24.19 -7.47
N THR A 503 -26.12 23.39 -8.37
CA THR A 503 -24.66 23.34 -8.53
C THR A 503 -24.29 23.57 -9.98
N ARG A 504 -23.45 24.58 -10.21
CA ARG A 504 -22.85 24.85 -11.52
C ARG A 504 -21.49 24.17 -11.57
N PHE A 505 -21.11 23.62 -12.72
CA PHE A 505 -19.77 23.09 -12.90
C PHE A 505 -19.19 23.43 -14.26
N THR A 506 -17.86 23.44 -14.33
CA THR A 506 -17.08 23.57 -15.58
C THR A 506 -15.94 22.57 -15.55
N ARG A 507 -15.82 21.76 -16.60
CA ARG A 507 -14.71 20.82 -16.79
C ARG A 507 -13.44 21.60 -17.09
N ARG A 508 -12.39 21.37 -16.31
CA ARG A 508 -11.08 22.02 -16.43
C ARG A 508 -10.11 21.18 -17.25
N ALA A 509 -10.13 19.86 -17.03
CA ALA A 509 -9.29 18.90 -17.74
C ALA A 509 -9.95 17.52 -17.77
N ILE A 510 -9.42 16.66 -18.64
CA ILE A 510 -9.64 15.21 -18.59
C ILE A 510 -8.30 14.60 -18.16
N VAL A 511 -8.30 13.82 -17.09
CA VAL A 511 -7.09 13.20 -16.50
C VAL A 511 -7.42 11.74 -16.22
N GLY A 512 -6.64 10.78 -16.74
CA GLY A 512 -6.88 9.35 -16.56
C GLY A 512 -8.29 8.88 -16.98
N GLY A 513 -8.87 9.47 -18.03
CA GLY A 513 -10.24 9.16 -18.47
C GLY A 513 -11.35 9.71 -17.56
N HIS A 514 -11.02 10.67 -16.69
CA HIS A 514 -11.93 11.27 -15.71
C HIS A 514 -11.94 12.80 -15.81
N SER A 515 -13.06 13.43 -15.49
CA SER A 515 -13.21 14.88 -15.54
C SER A 515 -12.73 15.53 -14.24
N LEU A 516 -11.76 16.43 -14.34
CA LEU A 516 -11.48 17.40 -13.29
C LEU A 516 -12.43 18.59 -13.48
N VAL A 517 -13.34 18.81 -12.53
CA VAL A 517 -14.36 19.87 -12.61
C VAL A 517 -14.17 20.91 -11.52
N ARG A 518 -14.44 22.16 -11.86
CA ARG A 518 -14.70 23.21 -10.89
C ARG A 518 -16.20 23.30 -10.65
N ALA A 519 -16.63 23.03 -9.43
CA ALA A 519 -18.03 23.07 -9.00
C ALA A 519 -18.29 24.29 -8.10
N ALA A 520 -19.46 24.92 -8.27
CA ALA A 520 -19.91 26.05 -7.48
C ALA A 520 -21.35 25.77 -7.00
N PRO A 521 -21.55 25.41 -5.72
CA PRO A 521 -22.87 25.28 -5.12
C PRO A 521 -23.41 26.64 -4.72
N ASP A 522 -24.69 26.90 -4.99
CA ASP A 522 -25.32 28.18 -4.64
C ASP A 522 -25.65 28.19 -3.13
N GLU A 523 -26.31 27.15 -2.61
CA GLU A 523 -26.84 27.12 -1.24
C GLU A 523 -25.87 26.50 -0.21
N GLY A 524 -25.09 25.48 -0.58
CA GLY A 524 -24.12 24.82 0.32
C GLY A 524 -24.75 23.75 1.24
N ARG A 525 -25.72 22.98 0.74
CA ARG A 525 -26.37 21.87 1.46
C ARG A 525 -25.43 20.69 1.72
N THR A 526 -25.83 19.83 2.64
CA THR A 526 -25.12 18.61 3.03
C THR A 526 -24.85 17.73 1.80
N HIS A 527 -23.56 17.49 1.54
CA HIS A 527 -23.08 16.70 0.42
C HIS A 527 -23.58 17.17 -0.96
N GLN A 528 -23.94 18.45 -1.13
CA GLN A 528 -24.63 18.94 -2.33
C GLN A 528 -23.89 18.59 -3.63
N ILE A 529 -22.60 18.93 -3.73
CA ILE A 529 -21.77 18.65 -4.90
C ILE A 529 -21.71 17.14 -5.17
N ARG A 530 -21.52 16.35 -4.12
CA ARG A 530 -21.41 14.89 -4.17
C ARG A 530 -22.67 14.24 -4.74
N ARG A 531 -23.83 14.62 -4.18
CA ARG A 531 -25.16 14.14 -4.58
C ARG A 531 -25.53 14.59 -5.98
N HIS A 532 -25.26 15.86 -6.33
CA HIS A 532 -25.57 16.41 -7.65
C HIS A 532 -24.76 15.75 -8.76
N LEU A 533 -23.44 15.66 -8.61
CA LEU A 533 -22.58 15.07 -9.64
C LEU A 533 -22.87 13.55 -9.79
N ALA A 534 -23.14 12.84 -8.70
CA ALA A 534 -23.62 11.46 -8.76
C ALA A 534 -24.96 11.33 -9.50
N SER A 535 -25.91 12.25 -9.27
CA SER A 535 -27.24 12.20 -9.89
C SER A 535 -27.24 12.37 -11.42
N ILE A 536 -26.15 12.90 -11.99
CA ILE A 536 -25.96 13.03 -13.44
C ILE A 536 -24.98 11.98 -14.00
N GLY A 537 -24.70 10.90 -13.26
CA GLY A 537 -23.85 9.79 -13.70
C GLY A 537 -22.34 10.03 -13.55
N HIS A 538 -21.94 11.13 -12.91
CA HIS A 538 -20.54 11.51 -12.70
C HIS A 538 -20.21 11.64 -11.22
N PRO A 539 -20.31 10.57 -10.42
CA PRO A 539 -20.00 10.66 -9.00
C PRO A 539 -18.51 10.99 -8.77
N LEU A 540 -18.21 11.56 -7.60
CA LEU A 540 -16.83 11.85 -7.21
C LEU A 540 -16.04 10.57 -7.03
N LEU A 541 -14.78 10.60 -7.45
CA LEU A 541 -13.82 9.55 -7.20
C LEU A 541 -13.35 9.62 -5.75
N GLY A 542 -13.20 8.46 -5.13
CA GLY A 542 -12.87 8.32 -3.70
C GLY A 542 -14.05 8.55 -2.75
N ASP A 543 -15.26 8.82 -3.26
CA ASP A 543 -16.46 8.95 -2.43
C ASP A 543 -17.02 7.56 -2.05
N ALA A 544 -16.93 7.17 -0.78
CA ALA A 544 -17.44 5.88 -0.32
C ALA A 544 -18.98 5.80 -0.30
N ARG A 545 -19.70 6.93 -0.22
CA ARG A 545 -21.15 6.97 0.00
C ARG A 545 -21.94 7.13 -1.29
N TYR A 546 -21.50 8.03 -2.17
CA TYR A 546 -22.17 8.33 -3.45
C TYR A 546 -21.32 7.95 -4.66
N GLY A 547 -20.12 7.40 -4.43
CA GLY A 547 -19.16 7.03 -5.48
C GLY A 547 -19.35 5.63 -6.04
N HIS A 548 -18.38 5.23 -6.84
CA HIS A 548 -18.35 3.92 -7.50
C HIS A 548 -17.24 3.06 -6.89
N ALA A 549 -17.61 2.09 -6.04
CA ALA A 549 -16.67 1.30 -5.25
C ALA A 549 -15.53 0.64 -6.06
N PRO A 550 -15.78 0.03 -7.25
CA PRO A 550 -14.70 -0.52 -8.07
C PRO A 550 -13.70 0.54 -8.54
N SER A 551 -14.16 1.74 -8.92
CA SER A 551 -13.29 2.84 -9.33
C SER A 551 -12.48 3.38 -8.15
N ASN A 552 -13.10 3.50 -6.98
CA ASN A 552 -12.41 3.93 -5.77
C ASN A 552 -11.30 2.96 -5.38
N ARG A 553 -11.56 1.64 -5.41
CA ARG A 553 -10.54 0.62 -5.15
C ARG A 553 -9.37 0.73 -6.13
N HIS A 554 -9.68 0.84 -7.42
CA HIS A 554 -8.67 0.98 -8.47
C HIS A 554 -7.79 2.22 -8.29
N LEU A 555 -8.39 3.37 -7.96
CA LEU A 555 -7.68 4.63 -7.78
C LEU A 555 -6.92 4.70 -6.46
N TRP A 556 -7.38 4.02 -5.42
CA TRP A 556 -6.58 3.88 -4.21
C TRP A 556 -5.32 3.07 -4.50
N GLU A 557 -5.45 1.96 -5.23
CA GLU A 557 -4.31 1.09 -5.59
C GLU A 557 -3.33 1.76 -6.55
N ARG A 558 -3.81 2.49 -7.56
CA ARG A 558 -2.94 3.07 -8.59
C ARG A 558 -2.53 4.51 -8.30
N ALA A 559 -3.43 5.31 -7.72
CA ALA A 559 -3.26 6.76 -7.59
C ALA A 559 -3.19 7.24 -6.13
N ALA A 560 -3.19 6.33 -5.15
CA ALA A 560 -3.13 6.66 -3.72
C ALA A 560 -4.33 7.51 -3.21
N LEU A 561 -5.47 7.52 -3.91
CA LEU A 561 -6.66 8.26 -3.49
C LEU A 561 -7.44 7.49 -2.40
N ASP A 562 -7.30 7.90 -1.14
CA ASP A 562 -7.94 7.27 0.03
C ASP A 562 -9.13 8.06 0.61
N ARG A 563 -9.62 9.06 -0.13
CA ARG A 563 -10.71 9.97 0.26
C ARG A 563 -11.43 10.55 -0.95
N PRO A 564 -12.59 11.21 -0.78
CA PRO A 564 -13.22 11.96 -1.86
C PRO A 564 -12.26 13.01 -2.43
N PHE A 565 -12.08 13.02 -3.75
CA PHE A 565 -11.40 14.10 -4.44
C PHE A 565 -12.32 15.32 -4.49
N LEU A 566 -12.38 16.04 -3.36
CA LEU A 566 -13.11 17.29 -3.19
C LEU A 566 -12.28 18.27 -2.37
N HIS A 567 -12.14 19.48 -2.88
CA HIS A 567 -11.34 20.53 -2.27
C HIS A 567 -12.02 21.88 -2.44
N CYS A 568 -12.24 22.61 -1.33
CA CYS A 568 -12.73 23.98 -1.34
C CYS A 568 -11.59 24.94 -1.69
N GLU A 569 -11.41 25.17 -3.00
CA GLU A 569 -10.33 25.99 -3.56
C GLU A 569 -10.49 27.47 -3.21
N ARG A 570 -11.73 27.99 -3.17
CA ARG A 570 -11.96 29.42 -2.96
C ARG A 570 -13.32 29.77 -2.40
N ILE A 571 -13.34 30.76 -1.50
CA ILE A 571 -14.55 31.42 -1.00
C ILE A 571 -14.39 32.93 -1.18
N GLU A 572 -15.42 33.58 -1.73
CA GLU A 572 -15.49 35.04 -1.87
C GLU A 572 -16.69 35.55 -1.10
N LEU A 573 -16.45 36.45 -0.15
CA LEU A 573 -17.46 37.05 0.73
C LEU A 573 -17.55 38.55 0.45
N ALA A 574 -18.77 39.07 0.42
CA ALA A 574 -19.03 40.51 0.48
C ALA A 574 -19.28 40.89 1.94
N LEU A 575 -18.30 41.52 2.59
CA LEU A 575 -18.41 42.01 3.95
C LEU A 575 -18.61 43.53 3.96
N GLU A 576 -19.13 44.07 5.05
CA GLU A 576 -19.24 45.52 5.26
C GLU A 576 -17.87 46.22 5.22
N SER A 577 -16.82 45.52 5.67
CA SER A 577 -15.43 45.98 5.62
C SER A 577 -14.79 45.89 4.23
N GLY A 578 -15.50 45.37 3.24
CA GLY A 578 -15.01 45.14 1.87
C GLY A 578 -15.04 43.66 1.45
N PRO A 579 -14.74 43.37 0.18
CA PRO A 579 -14.71 42.00 -0.31
C PRO A 579 -13.54 41.23 0.30
N LEU A 580 -13.82 40.04 0.83
CA LEU A 580 -12.81 39.10 1.33
C LEU A 580 -12.71 37.90 0.38
N VAL A 581 -11.49 37.63 -0.11
CA VAL A 581 -11.19 36.51 -1.00
C VAL A 581 -10.25 35.56 -0.28
N LEU A 582 -10.68 34.31 -0.11
CA LEU A 582 -9.96 33.26 0.59
C LEU A 582 -9.65 32.14 -0.40
N GLU A 583 -8.38 31.73 -0.49
CA GLU A 583 -7.92 30.70 -1.41
C GLU A 583 -7.15 29.62 -0.66
N SER A 584 -7.36 28.37 -1.08
CA SER A 584 -6.53 27.24 -0.69
C SER A 584 -5.99 26.56 -1.94
N GLY A 585 -4.69 26.24 -1.92
CA GLY A 585 -4.06 25.47 -2.98
C GLY A 585 -4.48 24.00 -2.94
N LEU A 586 -4.42 23.32 -4.07
CA LEU A 586 -4.69 21.89 -4.12
C LEU A 586 -3.74 21.15 -3.17
N PRO A 587 -4.24 20.39 -2.18
CA PRO A 587 -3.37 19.71 -1.23
C PRO A 587 -2.53 18.64 -1.91
N ALA A 588 -1.36 18.41 -1.35
CA ALA A 588 -0.33 17.53 -1.88
C ALA A 588 -0.81 16.12 -2.24
N ASP A 589 -1.72 15.57 -1.45
CA ASP A 589 -2.30 14.24 -1.67
C ASP A 589 -3.19 14.18 -2.92
N LEU A 590 -3.98 15.22 -3.21
CA LEU A 590 -4.75 15.29 -4.45
C LEU A 590 -3.90 15.66 -5.67
N ALA A 591 -2.87 16.49 -5.48
CA ALA A 591 -1.91 16.77 -6.54
C ALA A 591 -1.21 15.49 -6.99
N LEU A 592 -0.77 14.66 -6.05
CA LEU A 592 -0.19 13.33 -6.30
C LEU A 592 -1.13 12.45 -7.15
N VAL A 593 -2.43 12.43 -6.84
CA VAL A 593 -3.43 11.66 -7.60
C VAL A 593 -3.49 12.12 -9.06
N LEU A 594 -3.49 13.43 -9.31
CA LEU A 594 -3.50 13.96 -10.68
C LEU A 594 -2.21 13.60 -11.42
N GLU A 595 -1.06 13.69 -10.77
CA GLU A 595 0.23 13.35 -11.37
C GLU A 595 0.29 11.86 -11.75
N ARG A 596 -0.10 10.96 -10.86
CA ARG A 596 -0.14 9.50 -11.13
C ARG A 596 -1.09 9.16 -12.28
N LEU A 597 -2.26 9.80 -12.33
CA LEU A 597 -3.21 9.61 -13.42
C LEU A 597 -2.76 10.23 -14.75
N SER A 598 -1.81 11.18 -14.72
CA SER A 598 -1.24 11.78 -15.93
C SER A 598 -0.09 10.96 -16.51
N ARG A 599 0.54 10.10 -15.69
CA ARG A 599 1.58 9.15 -16.10
C ARG A 599 1.01 7.81 -16.60
N SER A 600 -0.28 7.57 -16.36
CA SER A 600 -1.01 6.33 -16.69
C SER A 600 -1.72 6.47 -18.03
#